data_AF-A0A947Z8E5-F1
#
_entry.id   AF-A0A947Z8E5-F1
#
_cell.length_a   1.000
_cell.length_b   1.000
_cell.length_c   1.000
_cell.angle_alpha   90.00
_cell.angle_beta   90.00
_cell.angle_gamma   90.00
#
_symmetry.space_group_name_H-M   'P 1'
#
loop_
_entity.id
_entity.type
_entity.pdbx_description
1 polymer ?
#
loop_
_entity_poly.entity_id
_entity_poly.type
_entity_poly.pdbx_seq_one_letter_code
_entity_poly.pdbx_strand_id
1 'polypeptide(L)'
;MVNDRLVAKGRNHSITTLAQLGRIAVGNASAHPDELDSFGWTSAQTEQLGSDIEALLATAAAKSEAKTNSKHLTETESVAKVQAKSLIRRVRKAIKLLSRDGDVESLASRDFSVGTELRTTPGIMMYLERIIPLVARLDSGMERFFQGQKASELLARAATALAEADTRQETARQSLPADTVAVYELKGRILDQVEELNTIASMAFDGQAHLRSKFNKDLLLRGINHRSPTPDSPTDPAQPTT
;
A
#
# COMPACT_ATOMS: atom_id res chain seq x y z
N MET A 1 7.76 22.73 -2.17
CA MET A 1 7.74 22.79 -3.65
C MET A 1 8.60 21.63 -4.13
N VAL A 2 8.08 20.74 -4.97
CA VAL A 2 8.80 19.53 -5.44
C VAL A 2 9.93 19.95 -6.36
N ASN A 3 11.13 19.38 -6.18
CA ASN A 3 12.25 19.61 -7.08
C ASN A 3 12.24 18.60 -8.24
N ASP A 4 11.79 19.04 -9.42
CA ASP A 4 11.67 18.20 -10.62
C ASP A 4 13.01 17.57 -11.07
N ARG A 5 14.14 18.23 -10.81
CA ARG A 5 15.48 17.67 -11.09
C ARG A 5 15.74 16.43 -10.25
N LEU A 6 15.47 16.51 -8.95
CA LEU A 6 15.65 15.40 -8.02
C LEU A 6 14.71 14.25 -8.36
N VAL A 7 13.45 14.57 -8.68
CA VAL A 7 12.46 13.56 -9.11
C VAL A 7 12.96 12.82 -10.35
N ALA A 8 13.42 13.52 -11.39
CA ALA A 8 13.93 12.90 -12.61
C ALA A 8 15.14 11.99 -12.32
N LYS A 9 16.05 12.45 -11.47
CA LYS A 9 17.25 11.71 -11.07
C LYS A 9 16.91 10.45 -10.26
N GLY A 10 15.93 10.53 -9.36
CA GLY A 10 15.53 9.41 -8.52
C GLY A 10 14.66 8.35 -9.21
N ARG A 11 14.08 8.60 -10.39
CA ARG A 11 13.15 7.67 -11.05
C ARG A 11 13.74 6.29 -11.34
N ASN A 12 14.99 6.23 -11.82
CA ASN A 12 15.55 5.02 -12.43
C ASN A 12 16.29 4.08 -11.48
N HIS A 13 16.40 4.42 -10.19
CA HIS A 13 17.16 3.61 -9.24
C HIS A 13 16.24 2.77 -8.35
N SER A 14 16.69 1.61 -7.89
CA SER A 14 15.93 0.84 -6.90
C SER A 14 16.10 1.47 -5.50
N ILE A 15 15.08 1.37 -4.64
CA ILE A 15 15.19 1.84 -3.24
C ILE A 15 16.29 1.09 -2.50
N THR A 16 16.34 -0.24 -2.65
CA THR A 16 17.30 -1.10 -1.97
C THR A 16 18.74 -0.79 -2.38
N THR A 17 18.98 -0.62 -3.68
CA THR A 17 20.31 -0.26 -4.21
C THR A 17 20.76 1.10 -3.70
N LEU A 18 19.88 2.11 -3.68
CA LEU A 18 20.20 3.44 -3.18
C LEU A 18 20.44 3.46 -1.67
N ALA A 19 19.63 2.76 -0.89
CA ALA A 19 19.82 2.67 0.55
C ALA A 19 21.16 1.98 0.89
N GLN A 20 21.54 0.93 0.15
CA GLN A 20 22.83 0.27 0.32
C GLN A 20 24.00 1.17 -0.08
N LEU A 21 23.89 1.86 -1.22
CA LEU A 21 24.89 2.83 -1.67
C LEU A 21 25.09 3.94 -0.63
N GLY A 22 23.99 4.53 -0.16
CA GLY A 22 24.01 5.58 0.85
C GLY A 22 24.64 5.11 2.17
N ARG A 23 24.33 3.89 2.64
CA ARG A 23 24.95 3.34 3.86
C ARG A 23 26.45 3.16 3.74
N ILE A 24 26.92 2.69 2.57
CA ILE A 24 28.37 2.57 2.31
C ILE A 24 29.00 3.96 2.31
N ALA A 25 28.36 4.94 1.65
CA ALA A 25 28.81 6.31 1.59
C ALA A 25 28.91 6.96 2.98
N VAL A 26 27.88 6.81 3.83
CA VAL A 26 27.89 7.25 5.24
C VAL A 26 29.02 6.57 6.00
N GLY A 27 29.15 5.24 5.92
CA GLY A 27 30.20 4.51 6.61
C GLY A 27 31.62 4.95 6.22
N ASN A 28 31.83 5.25 4.93
CA ASN A 28 33.11 5.79 4.46
C ASN A 28 33.34 7.23 4.92
N ALA A 29 32.32 8.08 4.89
CA ALA A 29 32.41 9.46 5.35
C ALA A 29 32.71 9.54 6.86
N SER A 30 32.03 8.72 7.67
CA SER A 30 32.28 8.63 9.10
C SER A 30 33.66 8.07 9.46
N ALA A 31 34.31 7.33 8.55
CA ALA A 31 35.66 6.82 8.77
C ALA A 31 36.76 7.87 8.49
N HIS A 32 36.44 8.95 7.77
CA HIS A 32 37.38 10.00 7.37
C HIS A 32 36.77 11.41 7.54
N PRO A 33 36.28 11.76 8.74
CA PRO A 33 35.53 13.00 8.94
C PRO A 33 36.41 14.24 8.78
N ASP A 34 37.62 14.23 9.32
CA ASP A 34 38.50 15.40 9.34
C ASP A 34 39.02 15.74 7.93
N GLU A 35 39.40 14.71 7.16
CA GLU A 35 39.86 14.89 5.78
C GLU A 35 38.73 15.42 4.90
N LEU A 36 37.50 14.93 5.07
CA LEU A 36 36.36 15.38 4.29
C LEU A 36 35.87 16.79 4.68
N ASP A 37 35.88 17.13 5.96
CA ASP A 37 35.48 18.44 6.46
C ASP A 37 36.40 19.55 5.93
N SER A 38 37.71 19.27 5.84
CA SER A 38 38.70 20.20 5.26
C SER A 38 38.44 20.54 3.78
N PHE A 39 37.64 19.74 3.07
CA PHE A 39 37.21 19.96 1.69
C PHE A 39 35.71 20.29 1.56
N GLY A 40 35.04 20.60 2.67
CA GLY A 40 33.67 21.11 2.69
C GLY A 40 32.57 20.05 2.81
N TRP A 41 32.90 18.80 3.12
CA TRP A 41 31.91 17.79 3.51
C TRP A 41 31.87 17.64 5.03
N THR A 42 30.85 18.23 5.63
CA THR A 42 30.68 18.33 7.07
C THR A 42 30.06 17.08 7.69
N SER A 43 30.22 16.93 9.01
CA SER A 43 29.50 15.92 9.79
C SER A 43 27.98 16.03 9.64
N ALA A 44 27.45 17.26 9.59
CA ALA A 44 26.02 17.52 9.38
C ALA A 44 25.50 16.98 8.04
N GLN A 45 26.28 17.05 6.96
CA GLN A 45 25.91 16.45 5.67
C GLN A 45 25.91 14.91 5.74
N THR A 46 26.82 14.32 6.52
CA THR A 46 26.84 12.86 6.75
C THR A 46 25.61 12.40 7.52
N GLU A 47 25.25 13.13 8.58
CA GLU A 47 24.02 12.89 9.36
C GLU A 47 22.77 13.05 8.51
N GLN A 48 22.70 14.11 7.69
CA GLN A 48 21.58 14.36 6.79
C GLN A 48 21.41 13.23 5.77
N LEU A 49 22.50 12.77 5.14
CA LEU A 49 22.47 11.61 4.25
C LEU A 49 21.96 10.36 4.97
N GLY A 50 22.41 10.12 6.21
CA GLY A 50 21.89 9.05 7.07
C GLY A 50 20.38 9.15 7.29
N SER A 51 19.88 10.33 7.67
CA SER A 51 18.46 10.59 7.88
C SER A 51 17.63 10.40 6.61
N ASP A 52 18.11 10.90 5.46
CA ASP A 52 17.44 10.73 4.17
C ASP A 52 17.33 9.23 3.78
N ILE A 53 18.34 8.41 4.10
CA ILE A 53 18.30 6.94 3.88
C ILE A 53 17.26 6.28 4.78
N GLU A 54 17.22 6.64 6.06
CA GLU A 54 16.22 6.10 7.00
C GLU A 54 14.80 6.46 6.57
N ALA A 55 14.58 7.71 6.15
CA ALA A 55 13.32 8.15 5.58
C ALA A 55 12.96 7.34 4.33
N LEU A 56 13.92 7.07 3.43
CA LEU A 56 13.68 6.28 2.23
C LEU A 56 13.26 4.84 2.58
N LEU A 57 13.87 4.22 3.58
CA LEU A 57 13.52 2.88 4.02
C LEU A 57 12.15 2.84 4.72
N ALA A 58 11.83 3.86 5.51
CA ALA A 58 10.52 4.02 6.13
C ALA A 58 9.41 4.10 5.06
N THR A 59 9.62 4.84 3.96
CA THR A 59 8.65 4.87 2.85
C THR A 59 8.47 3.51 2.18
N ALA A 60 9.53 2.69 2.08
CA ALA A 60 9.44 1.34 1.52
C ALA A 60 8.64 0.39 2.41
N ALA A 61 8.86 0.46 3.73
CA ALA A 61 8.08 -0.28 4.72
C ALA A 61 6.61 0.14 4.68
N ALA A 62 6.32 1.44 4.73
CA ALA A 62 4.97 1.99 4.61
C ALA A 62 4.27 1.55 3.32
N LYS A 63 4.98 1.49 2.19
CA LYS A 63 4.42 0.99 0.92
C LYS A 63 4.07 -0.49 0.97
N SER A 64 4.88 -1.32 1.62
CA SER A 64 4.59 -2.75 1.81
C SER A 64 3.36 -2.96 2.70
N GLU A 65 3.27 -2.21 3.79
CA GLU A 65 2.10 -2.18 4.67
C GLU A 65 0.85 -1.69 3.93
N ALA A 66 0.94 -0.58 3.18
CA ALA A 66 -0.15 -0.06 2.37
C ALA A 66 -0.64 -1.08 1.32
N LYS A 67 0.27 -1.83 0.70
CA LYS A 67 -0.08 -2.92 -0.24
C LYS A 67 -0.83 -4.04 0.47
N THR A 68 -0.41 -4.41 1.67
CA THR A 68 -1.07 -5.44 2.50
C THR A 68 -2.45 -4.96 2.96
N ASN A 69 -2.53 -3.71 3.44
CA ASN A 69 -3.77 -3.06 3.83
C ASN A 69 -4.73 -2.94 2.65
N SER A 70 -4.26 -2.58 1.45
CA SER A 70 -5.10 -2.51 0.24
C SER A 70 -5.73 -3.86 -0.12
N LYS A 71 -4.97 -4.96 0.00
CA LYS A 71 -5.51 -6.32 -0.16
C LYS A 71 -6.58 -6.61 0.88
N HIS A 72 -6.29 -6.35 2.16
CA HIS A 72 -7.22 -6.57 3.26
C HIS A 72 -8.50 -5.73 3.11
N LEU A 73 -8.40 -4.47 2.67
CA LEU A 73 -9.54 -3.60 2.41
C LEU A 73 -10.41 -4.13 1.27
N THR A 74 -9.79 -4.63 0.20
CA THR A 74 -10.52 -5.26 -0.92
C THR A 74 -11.24 -6.54 -0.48
N GLU A 75 -10.60 -7.33 0.37
CA GLU A 75 -11.21 -8.53 0.96
C GLU A 75 -12.38 -8.17 1.89
N THR A 76 -12.21 -7.17 2.74
CA THR A 76 -13.25 -6.66 3.65
C THR A 76 -14.46 -6.15 2.87
N GLU A 77 -14.25 -5.38 1.80
CA GLU A 77 -15.32 -4.92 0.91
C GLU A 77 -16.05 -6.11 0.26
N SER A 78 -15.30 -7.12 -0.23
CA SER A 78 -15.87 -8.33 -0.82
C SER A 78 -16.76 -9.09 0.17
N VAL A 79 -16.27 -9.29 1.40
CA VAL A 79 -17.02 -9.94 2.49
C VAL A 79 -18.29 -9.15 2.82
N ALA A 80 -18.19 -7.82 2.97
CA ALA A 80 -19.34 -6.96 3.25
C ALA A 80 -20.40 -7.04 2.12
N LYS A 81 -19.98 -7.07 0.85
CA LYS A 81 -20.89 -7.25 -0.30
C LYS A 81 -21.59 -8.60 -0.27
N VAL A 82 -20.87 -9.68 0.03
CA VAL A 82 -21.45 -11.02 0.12
C VAL A 82 -22.47 -11.09 1.25
N GLN A 83 -22.14 -10.55 2.42
CA GLN A 83 -23.04 -10.49 3.58
C GLN A 83 -24.31 -9.68 3.26
N ALA A 84 -24.17 -8.48 2.70
CA ALA A 84 -25.29 -7.65 2.27
C ALA A 84 -26.20 -8.37 1.27
N LYS A 85 -25.63 -9.00 0.22
CA LYS A 85 -26.41 -9.77 -0.77
C LYS A 85 -27.11 -10.97 -0.16
N SER A 86 -26.46 -11.66 0.79
CA SER A 86 -27.04 -12.80 1.50
C SER A 86 -28.26 -12.36 2.33
N LEU A 87 -28.14 -11.26 3.08
CA LEU A 87 -29.25 -10.68 3.85
C LEU A 87 -30.40 -10.24 2.95
N ILE A 88 -30.11 -9.51 1.86
CA ILE A 88 -31.11 -9.12 0.85
C ILE A 88 -31.87 -10.35 0.33
N ARG A 89 -31.15 -11.44 0.00
CA ARG A 89 -31.76 -12.68 -0.47
C ARG A 89 -32.65 -13.33 0.60
N ARG A 90 -32.23 -13.32 1.87
CA ARG A 90 -33.01 -13.87 2.99
C ARG A 90 -34.29 -13.05 3.22
N VAL A 91 -34.19 -11.72 3.21
CA VAL A 91 -35.34 -10.81 3.32
C VAL A 91 -36.34 -11.06 2.20
N ARG A 92 -35.89 -11.16 0.94
CA ARG A 92 -36.79 -11.47 -0.19
C ARG A 92 -37.51 -12.80 -0.03
N LYS A 93 -36.83 -13.83 0.50
CA LYS A 93 -37.47 -15.12 0.79
C LYS A 93 -38.49 -15.00 1.93
N ALA A 94 -38.18 -14.27 3.00
CA ALA A 94 -39.08 -14.03 4.11
C ALA A 94 -40.35 -13.28 3.68
N ILE A 95 -40.20 -12.22 2.86
CA ILE A 95 -41.33 -11.49 2.28
C ILE A 95 -42.23 -12.42 1.47
N LYS A 96 -41.65 -13.25 0.60
CA LYS A 96 -42.42 -14.21 -0.21
C LYS A 96 -43.23 -15.19 0.65
N LEU A 97 -42.68 -15.63 1.79
CA LEU A 97 -43.38 -16.52 2.72
C LEU A 97 -44.48 -15.77 3.48
N LEU A 98 -44.20 -14.56 3.95
CA LEU A 98 -45.19 -13.74 4.64
C LEU A 98 -46.37 -13.35 3.75
N SER A 99 -46.11 -12.98 2.50
CA SER A 99 -47.17 -12.71 1.52
C SER A 99 -48.03 -13.93 1.20
N ARG A 100 -47.48 -15.15 1.34
CA ARG A 100 -48.25 -16.40 1.15
C ARG A 100 -49.18 -16.68 2.33
N ASP A 101 -48.75 -16.34 3.54
CA ASP A 101 -49.51 -16.59 4.77
C ASP A 101 -50.63 -15.54 4.99
N GLY A 102 -50.71 -14.50 4.15
CA GLY A 102 -51.75 -13.47 4.21
C GLY A 102 -51.52 -12.36 5.25
N ASP A 103 -50.40 -12.44 5.99
CA ASP A 103 -50.09 -11.62 7.17
C ASP A 103 -49.52 -10.22 6.86
N VAL A 104 -49.48 -9.79 5.59
CA VAL A 104 -48.81 -8.55 5.20
C VAL A 104 -49.69 -7.66 4.35
N GLU A 105 -49.92 -6.45 4.86
CA GLU A 105 -50.46 -5.28 4.14
C GLU A 105 -49.68 -5.10 2.82
N SER A 106 -50.39 -4.90 1.71
CA SER A 106 -49.95 -5.10 0.32
C SER A 106 -48.69 -4.35 -0.12
N LEU A 107 -47.51 -4.70 0.39
CA LEU A 107 -46.24 -4.36 -0.22
C LEU A 107 -46.08 -5.24 -1.44
N ALA A 108 -46.01 -4.61 -2.61
CA ALA A 108 -45.93 -5.35 -3.85
C ALA A 108 -44.53 -5.98 -3.93
N SER A 109 -44.44 -7.28 -4.24
CA SER A 109 -43.15 -7.96 -4.45
C SER A 109 -42.21 -7.24 -5.45
N ARG A 110 -42.75 -6.35 -6.28
CA ARG A 110 -42.00 -5.44 -7.17
C ARG A 110 -41.11 -4.43 -6.43
N ASP A 111 -41.50 -4.02 -5.22
CA ASP A 111 -40.78 -3.03 -4.40
C ASP A 111 -39.44 -3.59 -3.88
N PHE A 112 -39.29 -4.92 -3.95
CA PHE A 112 -38.07 -5.68 -3.62
C PHE A 112 -37.44 -6.34 -4.86
N SER A 113 -37.83 -5.88 -6.05
CA SER A 113 -37.19 -6.32 -7.29
C SER A 113 -35.79 -5.74 -7.39
N VAL A 114 -34.86 -6.53 -7.92
CA VAL A 114 -33.46 -6.15 -7.99
C VAL A 114 -32.99 -6.29 -9.41
N GLY A 115 -32.74 -5.15 -10.06
CA GLY A 115 -32.13 -5.09 -11.37
C GLY A 115 -30.62 -5.36 -11.29
N THR A 116 -29.84 -4.60 -12.06
CA THR A 116 -28.37 -4.67 -12.05
C THR A 116 -27.73 -4.04 -10.80
N GLU A 117 -28.53 -3.45 -9.91
CA GLU A 117 -28.12 -2.70 -8.71
C GLU A 117 -27.20 -3.50 -7.76
N LEU A 118 -27.26 -4.84 -7.72
CA LEU A 118 -26.40 -5.63 -6.81
C LEU A 118 -25.01 -5.98 -7.35
N ARG A 119 -24.55 -5.37 -8.44
CA ARG A 119 -23.22 -5.66 -8.97
C ARG A 119 -22.13 -4.84 -8.29
N THR A 120 -22.39 -3.56 -8.05
CA THR A 120 -21.42 -2.61 -7.50
C THR A 120 -21.72 -2.27 -6.03
N THR A 121 -20.71 -1.79 -5.31
CA THR A 121 -20.86 -1.39 -3.90
C THR A 121 -21.85 -0.22 -3.75
N PRO A 122 -21.76 0.86 -4.56
CA PRO A 122 -22.77 1.92 -4.56
C PRO A 122 -24.18 1.44 -4.89
N GLY A 123 -24.31 0.49 -5.83
CA GLY A 123 -25.62 -0.05 -6.19
C GLY A 123 -26.26 -0.88 -5.07
N ILE A 124 -25.45 -1.63 -4.31
CA ILE A 124 -25.93 -2.36 -3.13
C ILE A 124 -26.33 -1.37 -2.03
N MET A 125 -25.56 -0.31 -1.80
CA MET A 125 -25.89 0.72 -0.81
C MET A 125 -27.21 1.43 -1.14
N MET A 126 -27.37 1.91 -2.38
CA MET A 126 -28.65 2.49 -2.85
C MET A 126 -29.82 1.52 -2.66
N TYR A 127 -29.62 0.24 -2.97
CA TYR A 127 -30.65 -0.76 -2.78
C TYR A 127 -31.00 -0.95 -1.29
N LEU A 128 -30.01 -0.99 -0.40
CA LEU A 128 -30.20 -1.10 1.04
C LEU A 128 -30.95 0.12 1.60
N GLU A 129 -30.54 1.34 1.23
CA GLU A 129 -31.21 2.59 1.62
C GLU A 129 -32.69 2.60 1.22
N ARG A 130 -33.02 2.09 0.03
CA ARG A 130 -34.40 1.97 -0.44
C ARG A 130 -35.22 0.96 0.37
N ILE A 131 -34.68 -0.21 0.67
CA ILE A 131 -35.46 -1.31 1.27
C ILE A 131 -35.53 -1.27 2.79
N ILE A 132 -34.54 -0.72 3.49
CA ILE A 132 -34.50 -0.66 4.96
C ILE A 132 -35.81 -0.11 5.56
N PRO A 133 -36.34 1.06 5.13
CA PRO A 133 -37.58 1.59 5.69
C PRO A 133 -38.81 0.74 5.35
N LEU A 134 -38.78 0.01 4.23
CA LEU A 134 -39.86 -0.92 3.86
C LEU A 134 -39.85 -2.18 4.72
N VAL A 135 -38.65 -2.72 4.99
CA VAL A 135 -38.46 -3.90 5.86
C VAL A 135 -38.80 -3.56 7.31
N ALA A 136 -38.50 -2.35 7.77
CA ALA A 136 -38.82 -1.90 9.13
C ALA A 136 -40.32 -2.01 9.45
N ARG A 137 -41.19 -1.77 8.46
CA ARG A 137 -42.65 -1.92 8.61
C ARG A 137 -43.09 -3.38 8.79
N LEU A 138 -42.23 -4.33 8.43
CA LEU A 138 -42.51 -5.76 8.42
C LEU A 138 -41.73 -6.54 9.50
N ASP A 139 -40.94 -5.86 10.34
CA ASP A 139 -40.03 -6.53 11.28
C ASP A 139 -40.76 -7.52 12.20
N SER A 140 -41.92 -7.14 12.74
CA SER A 140 -42.73 -7.99 13.62
C SER A 140 -43.11 -9.33 12.96
N GLY A 141 -43.48 -9.32 11.67
CA GLY A 141 -43.77 -10.53 10.91
C GLY A 141 -42.51 -11.32 10.51
N MET A 142 -41.35 -10.65 10.45
CA MET A 142 -40.10 -11.25 10.01
C MET A 142 -39.28 -11.91 11.13
N GLU A 143 -39.50 -11.57 12.40
CA GLU A 143 -38.70 -12.05 13.54
C GLU A 143 -38.46 -13.57 13.53
N ARG A 144 -39.47 -14.37 13.16
CA ARG A 144 -39.37 -15.84 13.05
C ARG A 144 -38.29 -16.32 12.06
N PHE A 145 -37.95 -15.54 11.04
CA PHE A 145 -36.96 -15.88 10.02
C PHE A 145 -35.55 -15.34 10.34
N PHE A 146 -35.45 -14.47 11.33
CA PHE A 146 -34.23 -13.77 11.71
C PHE A 146 -33.86 -14.01 13.18
N GLN A 147 -34.29 -15.14 13.76
CA GLN A 147 -33.93 -15.59 15.10
C GLN A 147 -34.26 -14.54 16.19
N GLY A 148 -35.41 -13.85 16.04
CA GLY A 148 -35.83 -12.81 16.98
C GLY A 148 -35.13 -11.46 16.80
N GLN A 149 -34.26 -11.31 15.79
CA GLN A 149 -33.68 -10.02 15.44
C GLN A 149 -34.52 -9.31 14.38
N LYS A 150 -34.52 -7.98 14.41
CA LYS A 150 -35.15 -7.15 13.38
C LYS A 150 -34.35 -7.20 12.09
N ALA A 151 -35.02 -7.52 10.99
CA ALA A 151 -34.40 -7.62 9.69
C ALA A 151 -33.90 -6.25 9.20
N SER A 152 -34.61 -5.17 9.53
CA SER A 152 -34.21 -3.80 9.21
C SER A 152 -32.89 -3.40 9.88
N GLU A 153 -32.70 -3.76 11.16
CA GLU A 153 -31.46 -3.49 11.91
C GLU A 153 -30.28 -4.26 11.31
N LEU A 154 -30.48 -5.52 10.92
CA LEU A 154 -29.46 -6.32 10.25
C LEU A 154 -29.03 -5.72 8.91
N LEU A 155 -29.99 -5.23 8.12
CA LEU A 155 -29.71 -4.53 6.87
C LEU A 155 -28.99 -3.19 7.10
N ALA A 156 -29.37 -2.41 8.12
CA ALA A 156 -28.73 -1.15 8.47
C ALA A 156 -27.27 -1.35 8.91
N ARG A 157 -26.99 -2.39 9.72
CA ARG A 157 -25.60 -2.77 10.07
C ARG A 157 -24.79 -3.15 8.83
N ALA A 158 -25.39 -3.93 7.92
CA ALA A 158 -24.73 -4.30 6.67
C ALA A 158 -24.46 -3.08 5.77
N ALA A 159 -25.38 -2.11 5.71
CA ALA A 159 -25.19 -0.86 4.98
C ALA A 159 -24.04 -0.03 5.58
N THR A 160 -23.98 0.08 6.90
CA THR A 160 -22.90 0.79 7.62
C THR A 160 -21.54 0.13 7.36
N ALA A 161 -21.45 -1.19 7.51
CA ALA A 161 -20.21 -1.94 7.25
C ALA A 161 -19.74 -1.80 5.79
N LEU A 162 -20.68 -1.75 4.84
CA LEU A 162 -20.37 -1.57 3.43
C LEU A 162 -19.86 -0.15 3.13
N ALA A 163 -20.49 0.88 3.73
CA ALA A 163 -20.07 2.27 3.60
C ALA A 163 -18.67 2.52 4.20
N GLU A 164 -18.39 1.93 5.37
CA GLU A 164 -17.06 1.98 5.99
C GLU A 164 -15.99 1.32 5.10
N ALA A 165 -16.29 0.16 4.53
CA ALA A 165 -15.37 -0.55 3.66
C ALA A 165 -15.06 0.24 2.38
N ASP A 166 -16.07 0.84 1.76
CA ASP A 166 -15.95 1.69 0.56
C ASP A 166 -15.11 2.95 0.85
N THR A 167 -15.41 3.65 1.96
CA THR A 167 -14.69 4.85 2.38
C THR A 167 -13.20 4.58 2.64
N ARG A 168 -12.89 3.48 3.33
CA ARG A 168 -11.49 3.09 3.61
C ARG A 168 -10.74 2.75 2.32
N GLN A 169 -11.39 2.05 1.38
CA GLN A 169 -10.78 1.73 0.10
C GLN A 169 -10.48 2.98 -0.73
N GLU A 170 -11.42 3.94 -0.78
CA GLU A 170 -11.25 5.17 -1.56
C GLU A 170 -10.18 6.09 -0.95
N THR A 171 -10.17 6.24 0.38
CA THR A 171 -9.11 7.00 1.07
C THR A 171 -7.72 6.43 0.79
N ALA A 172 -7.59 5.09 0.81
CA ALA A 172 -6.33 4.42 0.51
C ALA A 172 -5.91 4.57 -0.97
N ARG A 173 -6.86 4.71 -1.91
CA ARG A 173 -6.57 4.96 -3.33
C ARG A 173 -6.02 6.37 -3.57
N GLN A 174 -6.57 7.37 -2.87
CA GLN A 174 -6.21 8.77 -3.06
C GLN A 174 -4.81 9.12 -2.51
N SER A 175 -4.28 8.36 -1.54
CA SER A 175 -2.95 8.62 -0.95
C SER A 175 -1.77 8.12 -1.81
N LEU A 176 -2.00 7.16 -2.73
CA LEU A 176 -0.94 6.53 -3.55
C LEU A 176 -0.14 7.46 -4.50
N PRO A 177 -0.74 8.47 -5.17
CA PRO A 177 -0.01 9.31 -6.13
C PRO A 177 0.97 10.30 -5.48
N ALA A 178 0.61 10.87 -4.32
CA ALA A 178 1.43 11.86 -3.63
C ALA A 178 2.74 11.27 -3.09
N ASP A 179 2.69 10.02 -2.61
CA ASP A 179 3.85 9.30 -2.09
C ASP A 179 4.90 9.00 -3.17
N THR A 180 4.47 8.85 -4.43
CA THR A 180 5.37 8.43 -5.51
C THR A 180 6.36 9.53 -5.90
N VAL A 181 5.91 10.79 -5.94
CA VAL A 181 6.76 11.94 -6.29
C VAL A 181 7.77 12.23 -5.18
N ALA A 182 7.31 12.22 -3.91
CA ALA A 182 8.17 12.41 -2.75
C ALA A 182 9.26 11.33 -2.65
N VAL A 183 8.92 10.07 -2.91
CA VAL A 183 9.91 8.97 -2.95
C VAL A 183 10.94 9.19 -4.05
N TYR A 184 10.55 9.66 -5.24
CA TYR A 184 11.52 9.96 -6.30
C TYR A 184 12.42 11.14 -5.97
N GLU A 185 11.87 12.19 -5.38
CA GLU A 185 12.66 13.33 -4.91
C GLU A 185 13.69 12.91 -3.85
N LEU A 186 13.27 12.10 -2.86
CA LEU A 186 14.15 11.59 -1.81
C LEU A 186 15.28 10.70 -2.38
N LYS A 187 14.95 9.82 -3.33
CA LYS A 187 15.95 9.03 -4.06
C LYS A 187 16.94 9.91 -4.83
N GLY A 188 16.44 10.97 -5.46
CA GLY A 188 17.27 11.94 -6.16
C GLY A 188 18.23 12.67 -5.22
N ARG A 189 17.74 13.08 -4.04
CA ARG A 189 18.54 13.77 -3.01
C ARG A 189 19.69 12.91 -2.51
N ILE A 190 19.42 11.65 -2.15
CA ILE A 190 20.46 10.70 -1.73
C ILE A 190 21.52 10.54 -2.83
N LEU A 191 21.10 10.42 -4.09
CA LEU A 191 22.03 10.27 -5.20
C LEU A 191 22.84 11.53 -5.48
N ASP A 192 22.26 12.72 -5.31
CA ASP A 192 22.99 13.99 -5.34
C ASP A 192 24.04 14.07 -4.24
N GLN A 193 23.66 13.78 -2.99
CA GLN A 193 24.57 13.80 -1.84
C GLN A 193 25.74 12.81 -2.01
N VAL A 194 25.48 11.60 -2.52
CA VAL A 194 26.55 10.62 -2.80
C VAL A 194 27.48 11.09 -3.92
N GLU A 195 26.95 11.76 -4.95
CA GLU A 195 27.77 12.34 -6.01
C GLU A 195 28.64 13.50 -5.50
N GLU A 196 28.06 14.38 -4.69
CA GLU A 196 28.77 15.47 -4.03
C GLU A 196 29.90 14.93 -3.14
N LEU A 197 29.61 13.95 -2.28
CA LEU A 197 30.61 13.28 -1.46
C LEU A 197 31.71 12.62 -2.30
N ASN A 198 31.37 11.96 -3.42
CA ASN A 198 32.35 11.39 -4.33
C ASN A 198 33.27 12.47 -4.91
N THR A 199 32.71 13.61 -5.35
CA THR A 199 33.51 14.74 -5.84
C THR A 199 34.44 15.27 -4.77
N ILE A 200 33.96 15.49 -3.54
CA ILE A 200 34.76 15.98 -2.41
C ILE A 200 35.86 14.99 -2.04
N ALA A 201 35.54 13.71 -1.89
CA ALA A 201 36.50 12.66 -1.60
C ALA A 201 37.57 12.55 -2.70
N SER A 202 37.22 12.83 -3.96
CA SER A 202 38.16 12.81 -5.06
C SER A 202 39.24 13.90 -4.95
N MET A 203 38.92 15.03 -4.31
CA MET A 203 39.84 16.12 -4.00
C MET A 203 40.61 15.84 -2.70
N ALA A 204 39.92 15.40 -1.65
CA ALA A 204 40.50 15.15 -0.33
C ALA A 204 41.57 14.04 -0.36
N PHE A 205 41.38 13.03 -1.19
CA PHE A 205 42.27 11.87 -1.31
C PHE A 205 43.05 11.86 -2.62
N ASP A 206 43.37 13.03 -3.18
CA ASP A 206 44.16 13.07 -4.41
C ASP A 206 45.52 12.36 -4.24
N GLY A 207 45.94 11.63 -5.27
CA GLY A 207 47.08 10.70 -5.20
C GLY A 207 46.85 9.39 -4.40
N GLN A 208 45.73 9.26 -3.67
CA GLN A 208 45.42 8.06 -2.87
C GLN A 208 44.30 7.22 -3.51
N ALA A 209 44.62 6.55 -4.61
CA ALA A 209 43.65 5.80 -5.43
C ALA A 209 42.80 4.79 -4.63
N HIS A 210 43.42 4.11 -3.64
CA HIS A 210 42.73 3.14 -2.79
C HIS A 210 41.62 3.77 -1.94
N LEU A 211 41.83 4.98 -1.39
CA LEU A 211 40.78 5.69 -0.64
C LEU A 211 39.73 6.27 -1.58
N ARG A 212 40.13 6.88 -2.70
CA ARG A 212 39.19 7.41 -3.71
C ARG A 212 38.22 6.35 -4.22
N SER A 213 38.69 5.12 -4.46
CA SER A 213 37.84 4.03 -4.94
C SER A 213 36.69 3.68 -3.98
N LYS A 214 36.84 3.93 -2.67
CA LYS A 214 35.79 3.67 -1.68
C LYS A 214 34.58 4.61 -1.84
N PHE A 215 34.81 5.82 -2.35
CA PHE A 215 33.76 6.83 -2.54
C PHE A 215 33.20 6.87 -3.96
N ASN A 216 33.83 6.16 -4.90
CA ASN A 216 33.40 6.17 -6.30
C ASN A 216 32.03 5.52 -6.49
N LYS A 217 31.02 6.36 -6.76
CA LYS A 217 29.62 5.95 -6.95
C LYS A 217 29.46 4.81 -7.94
N ASP A 218 30.14 4.85 -9.08
CA ASP A 218 29.95 3.88 -10.16
C ASP A 218 30.56 2.52 -9.80
N LEU A 219 31.72 2.52 -9.12
CA LEU A 219 32.31 1.30 -8.56
C LEU A 219 31.43 0.70 -7.48
N LEU A 220 30.86 1.53 -6.61
CA LEU A 220 29.94 1.09 -5.56
C LEU A 220 28.65 0.50 -6.16
N LEU A 221 28.03 1.19 -7.11
CA LEU A 221 26.83 0.71 -7.81
C LEU A 221 27.09 -0.61 -8.54
N ARG A 222 28.24 -0.74 -9.22
CA ARG A 222 28.65 -1.99 -9.87
C ARG A 222 28.84 -3.11 -8.84
N GLY A 223 29.51 -2.83 -7.72
CA GLY A 223 29.70 -3.80 -6.64
C GLY A 223 28.40 -4.26 -5.99
N ILE A 224 27.42 -3.36 -5.82
CA ILE A 224 26.10 -3.68 -5.29
C ILE A 224 25.31 -4.57 -6.28
N ASN A 225 25.32 -4.22 -7.57
CA ASN A 225 24.60 -4.98 -8.58
C ASN A 225 25.17 -6.40 -8.77
N HIS A 226 26.49 -6.59 -8.64
CA HIS A 226 27.11 -7.92 -8.69
C HIS A 226 26.89 -8.79 -7.43
N ARG A 227 26.48 -8.20 -6.30
CA ARG A 227 26.20 -8.92 -5.05
C ARG A 227 24.73 -9.33 -4.90
N SER A 228 23.86 -8.91 -5.81
CA SER A 228 22.47 -9.38 -5.85
C SER A 228 22.45 -10.84 -6.34
N PRO A 229 21.89 -11.81 -5.59
CA PRO A 229 21.93 -13.21 -6.00
C PRO A 229 21.12 -13.42 -7.27
N THR A 230 21.74 -14.03 -8.27
CA THR A 230 21.02 -14.77 -9.32
C THR A 230 20.22 -15.88 -8.62
N PRO A 231 18.91 -16.05 -8.86
CA PRO A 231 18.18 -17.19 -8.31
C PRO A 231 18.76 -18.48 -8.86
N ASP A 232 18.91 -19.46 -7.97
CA ASP A 232 19.56 -20.75 -8.14
C ASP A 232 19.28 -21.44 -9.49
N SER A 233 20.36 -21.76 -10.22
CA SER A 233 20.34 -22.95 -11.08
C SER A 233 20.60 -24.16 -10.17
N PRO A 234 19.72 -25.17 -10.13
CA PRO A 234 19.90 -26.31 -9.25
C PRO A 234 21.13 -27.11 -9.66
N THR A 235 22.05 -27.28 -8.72
CA THR A 235 23.18 -28.20 -8.82
C THR A 235 22.64 -29.63 -8.93
N ASP A 236 22.88 -30.24 -10.08
CA ASP A 236 22.56 -31.65 -10.36
C ASP A 236 23.42 -32.56 -9.44
N PRO A 237 22.83 -33.50 -8.68
CA PRO A 237 23.61 -34.39 -7.82
C PRO A 237 24.38 -35.41 -8.67
N ALA A 238 25.70 -35.44 -8.43
CA ALA A 238 26.64 -36.37 -9.04
C ALA A 238 26.17 -37.83 -8.97
N GLN A 239 26.19 -38.51 -10.12
CA GLN A 239 25.99 -39.96 -10.19
C GLN A 239 27.21 -40.70 -9.61
N PRO A 240 27.00 -41.75 -8.77
CA PRO A 240 28.10 -42.63 -8.36
C PRO A 240 28.45 -43.58 -9.51
N THR A 241 29.74 -43.60 -9.87
CA THR A 241 30.33 -44.57 -10.79
C THR A 241 30.41 -45.95 -10.13
N THR A 242 29.76 -46.94 -10.74
CA THR A 242 30.10 -48.38 -10.63
C THR A 242 31.37 -48.71 -11.39
#